data_AF-A0A3B5LTX9-F1
#
_entry.id   AF-A0A3B5LTX9-F1
#
_cell.length_a   1.000
_cell.length_b   1.000
_cell.length_c   1.000
_cell.angle_alpha   90.00
_cell.angle_beta   90.00
_cell.angle_gamma   90.00
#
_symmetry.space_group_name_H-M   'P 1'
#
loop_
_entity.id
_entity.type
_entity.pdbx_description
1 polymer ?
#
loop_
_entity_poly.entity_id
_entity_poly.type
_entity_poly.pdbx_seq_one_letter_code
_entity_poly.pdbx_strand_id
1 'polypeptide(L)' 'MLRSGLEQQQLLSEALETAVFGAFYNVMINLKDVSDEAFRLTQRRVSELLQEAKDSVASILDAAENRT' A
#
# COMPACT_ATOMS: atom_id res chain seq x y z
N MET A 1 -3.68 21.62 -17.93
CA MET A 1 -3.52 20.16 -18.16
C MET A 1 -2.55 19.49 -17.18
N LEU A 2 -1.42 20.10 -16.78
CA LEU A 2 -0.49 19.50 -15.80
C LEU A 2 -1.07 19.29 -14.39
N ARG A 3 -1.86 20.25 -13.87
CA ARG A 3 -2.49 20.16 -12.53
C ARG A 3 -3.41 18.95 -12.35
N SER A 4 -4.19 18.59 -13.37
CA SER A 4 -5.12 17.45 -13.31
C SER A 4 -4.42 16.09 -13.42
N GLY A 5 -3.15 16.05 -13.83
CA GLY A 5 -2.34 14.83 -13.83
C GLY A 5 -1.81 14.50 -12.43
N LEU A 6 -1.36 15.51 -11.71
CA LEU A 6 -0.87 15.39 -10.33
C LEU A 6 -1.98 15.02 -9.35
N GLU A 7 -3.15 15.68 -9.46
CA GLU A 7 -4.32 15.34 -8.65
C GLU A 7 -4.79 13.90 -8.87
N GLN A 8 -4.73 13.39 -10.10
CA GLN A 8 -5.05 11.99 -10.39
C GLN A 8 -4.01 11.03 -9.83
N GLN A 9 -2.71 11.36 -9.88
CA GLN A 9 -1.67 10.53 -9.28
C GLN A 9 -1.83 10.44 -7.76
N GLN A 10 -2.15 11.55 -7.10
CA GLN A 10 -2.36 11.62 -5.66
C GLN A 10 -3.63 10.86 -5.24
N LEU A 11 -4.72 11.00 -6.00
CA LEU A 11 -5.95 10.25 -5.75
C LEU A 11 -5.76 8.74 -5.95
N LEU A 12 -5.02 8.34 -6.98
CA LEU A 12 -4.70 6.94 -7.22
C LEU A 12 -3.77 6.36 -6.14
N SER A 13 -2.81 7.15 -5.64
CA SER A 13 -1.92 6.69 -4.57
C SER A 13 -2.66 6.51 -3.25
N GLU A 14 -3.58 7.42 -2.90
CA GLU A 14 -4.38 7.32 -1.67
C GLU A 14 -5.39 6.17 -1.75
N ALA A 15 -6.01 5.96 -2.92
CA ALA A 15 -6.90 4.82 -3.18
C ALA A 15 -6.15 3.49 -3.09
N LEU A 16 -4.93 3.42 -3.63
CA LEU A 16 -4.08 2.24 -3.53
C LEU A 16 -3.68 1.96 -2.08
N GLU A 17 -3.23 2.98 -1.33
CA GLU A 17 -2.88 2.84 0.08
C GLU A 17 -4.06 2.28 0.89
N THR A 18 -5.24 2.87 0.72
CA THR A 18 -6.47 2.42 1.42
C THR A 18 -6.80 0.96 1.08
N ALA A 19 -6.68 0.56 -0.19
CA ALA A 19 -6.94 -0.81 -0.62
C ALA A 19 -5.95 -1.81 0.01
N VAL A 20 -4.67 -1.46 0.07
CA VAL A 20 -3.63 -2.32 0.68
C VAL A 20 -3.84 -2.45 2.19
N PHE A 21 -4.20 -1.35 2.87
CA PHE A 21 -4.56 -1.39 4.29
C PHE A 21 -5.76 -2.30 4.56
N GLY A 22 -6.82 -2.19 3.76
CA GLY A 22 -7.99 -3.06 3.86
C GLY A 22 -7.65 -4.55 3.67
N ALA A 23 -6.80 -4.85 2.67
CA ALA A 23 -6.32 -6.21 2.43
C ALA A 23 -5.51 -6.76 3.61
N PHE A 24 -4.61 -5.95 4.18
CA PHE A 24 -3.81 -6.33 5.35
C PHE A 24 -4.69 -6.74 6.53
N TYR A 25 -5.67 -5.92 6.90
CA TYR A 25 -6.54 -6.24 8.03
C TYR A 25 -7.45 -7.43 7.76
N ASN A 26 -7.96 -7.59 6.53
CA ASN A 26 -8.74 -8.79 6.16
C ASN A 26 -7.93 -10.08 6.35
N VAL A 27 -6.65 -10.08 6.00
CA VAL A 27 -5.75 -11.23 6.20
C VAL A 27 -5.51 -11.47 7.69
N MET A 28 -5.16 -10.43 8.45
CA MET A 28 -4.90 -10.53 9.90
C MET A 28 -6.12 -11.04 10.67
N ILE A 29 -7.32 -10.61 10.29
CA ILE A 29 -8.57 -11.00 10.96
C ILE A 29 -8.96 -12.44 10.59
N ASN A 30 -8.94 -12.80 9.31
CA ASN A 30 -9.43 -14.11 8.86
C ASN A 30 -8.47 -15.27 9.14
N LEU A 31 -7.15 -14.99 9.27
CA LEU A 31 -6.15 -16.04 9.47
C LEU A 31 -5.62 -16.12 10.90
N LYS A 32 -6.18 -15.36 11.85
CA LYS A 32 -5.74 -15.31 13.26
C LYS A 32 -5.70 -16.68 13.98
N ASP A 33 -6.49 -17.65 13.50
CA ASP A 33 -6.64 -18.99 14.08
C ASP A 33 -6.05 -20.11 13.20
N VAL A 34 -5.40 -19.77 12.08
CA VAL A 34 -4.73 -20.73 11.18
C VAL A 34 -3.36 -21.13 11.75
N SER A 35 -3.01 -22.41 11.69
CA SER A 35 -1.79 -22.97 12.30
C SER A 35 -0.53 -22.16 11.97
N ASP A 36 0.21 -21.91 13.05
CA ASP A 36 1.07 -20.77 13.36
C ASP A 36 2.19 -20.43 12.35
N GLU A 37 2.59 -21.36 11.48
CA GLU A 37 3.68 -21.16 10.51
C GLU A 37 3.22 -20.56 9.18
N ALA A 38 2.12 -21.07 8.61
CA ALA A 38 1.54 -20.54 7.38
C ALA A 38 0.99 -19.12 7.57
N PHE A 39 0.46 -18.82 8.75
CA PHE A 39 0.04 -17.48 9.14
C PHE A 39 1.22 -16.51 9.20
N ARG A 40 2.31 -16.88 9.89
CA ARG A 40 3.51 -16.04 9.99
C ARG A 40 4.15 -15.72 8.64
N LEU A 41 4.20 -16.68 7.72
CA LEU A 41 4.68 -16.45 6.35
C LEU A 41 3.78 -15.49 5.58
N THR A 42 2.46 -15.66 5.69
CA THR A 42 1.49 -14.79 5.04
C THR A 42 1.55 -13.37 5.61
N GLN A 43 1.60 -13.23 6.94
CA GLN A 43 1.74 -11.93 7.61
C GLN A 43 3.01 -11.22 7.16
N ARG A 44 4.17 -11.90 7.14
CA ARG A 44 5.43 -11.32 6.67
C ARG A 44 5.31 -10.82 5.23
N ARG A 45 4.76 -11.65 4.34
CA ARG A 45 4.59 -11.30 2.92
C ARG A 45 3.68 -10.09 2.73
N VAL A 46 2.58 -10.01 3.46
CA VAL A 46 1.66 -8.86 3.38
C VAL A 46 2.31 -7.60 3.98
N SER A 47 3.08 -7.71 5.05
CA SER A 47 3.86 -6.59 5.58
C SER A 47 4.91 -6.08 4.60
N GLU A 48 5.61 -6.96 3.88
CA GLU A 48 6.55 -6.58 2.82
C GLU A 48 5.83 -5.83 1.68
N LEU A 49 4.71 -6.36 1.21
CA LEU A 49 3.91 -5.72 0.14
C LEU A 49 3.36 -4.35 0.57
N LEU A 50 2.95 -4.21 1.83
CA LEU A 50 2.51 -2.93 2.38
C LEU A 50 3.66 -1.92 2.43
N GLN A 51 4.86 -2.35 2.82
CA GLN A 51 6.03 -1.46 2.83
C GLN A 51 6.43 -1.04 1.42
N GLU A 52 6.44 -1.97 0.46
CA GLU A 52 6.72 -1.68 -0.95
C GLU A 52 5.71 -0.67 -1.53
N ALA A 53 4.42 -0.83 -1.23
CA ALA A 53 3.40 0.11 -1.66
C ALA A 53 3.63 1.51 -1.06
N LYS A 54 3.98 1.60 0.24
CA LYS A 54 4.29 2.88 0.90
C LYS A 54 5.49 3.58 0.27
N ASP A 55 6.57 2.83 0.05
CA ASP A 55 7.80 3.36 -0.53
C ASP A 55 7.56 3.82 -1.98
N SER A 56 6.75 3.08 -2.73
CA SER A 56 6.36 3.44 -4.10
C SER A 56 5.55 4.73 -4.15
N VAL A 57 4.55 4.87 -3.27
CA VAL A 57 3.74 6.10 -3.15
C VAL A 57 4.61 7.29 -2.76
N ALA A 58 5.48 7.12 -1.75
CA ALA A 58 6.38 8.17 -1.31
C ALA A 58 7.30 8.64 -2.44
N SER A 59 7.85 7.71 -3.24
CA SER A 59 8.69 8.04 -4.39
C SER A 59 7.93 8.79 -5.49
N ILE A 60 6.67 8.42 -5.77
CA ILE A 60 5.84 9.10 -6.77
C ILE A 60 5.52 10.53 -6.32
N LEU A 61 5.21 10.72 -5.05
CA LEU A 61 4.91 12.04 -4.48
C LEU A 61 6.15 12.95 -4.48
N ASP A 62 7.31 12.44 -4.06
CA ASP A 62 8.57 13.21 -4.07
C ASP A 62 8.98 13.61 -5.50
N ALA A 63 8.81 12.70 -6.47
CA ALA A 63 9.05 13.01 -7.89
C ALA A 63 8.05 14.03 -8.46
N ALA A 64 6.83 14.09 -7.94
CA ALA A 64 5.83 15.07 -8.31
C ALA A 64 6.14 16.45 -7.71
N GLU A 65 6.57 16.51 -6.45
CA GLU A 65 6.96 17.76 -5.77
C GLU A 65 8.21 18.39 -6.39
N ASN A 66 9.24 17.59 -6.69
CA ASN A 66 10.50 18.05 -7.30
C ASN A 66 10.39 18.42 -8.80
N ARG A 67 9.21 18.26 -9.41
CA ARG A 67 8.92 18.72 -10.79
C ARG A 67 8.24 20.10 -10.84
N THR A 68 8.05 20.75 -9.69
CA THR A 68 7.48 22.10 -9.54
C THR A 68 8.59 23.15 -9.46
#